data_AF-A0A0F0IGW0-F1
#
_entry.id   AF-A0A0F0IGW0-F1
#
_cell.length_a   1.000
_cell.length_b   1.000
_cell.length_c   1.000
_cell.angle_alpha   90.00
_cell.angle_beta   90.00
_cell.angle_gamma   90.00
#
_symmetry.space_group_name_H-M   'P 1'
#
loop_
_entity.id
_entity.type
_entity.pdbx_description
1 polymer ?
#
loop_
_entity_poly.entity_id
_entity_poly.type
_entity_poly.pdbx_seq_one_letter_code
_entity_poly.pdbx_strand_id
1 'polypeptide(L)'
;MPTGGTPGRPPGRPYGRLPGRPPGRPSGRPATAGVRAILDSEGTPDVFKMAVRRLKEQGVLDERIREDCSMDWRAERAALDEYIEQLGMQPSYVPRPGEVVLWAPEYQGELAWNHETKRVEVYAPDQNEWLGTPAWRAGIVGQTPEEDTVLQDLVITAPKKWGVNYSGFRVETFPDPQSYDKSYSLHYKYVHLLCIKPFNAYELFLQGISPEELHPSIGYAMTIMSSFSLLDKYHFKGTWPNAAIYCRGIFIGAELLVVGDAVRLKPALPSSSDEAHKAVEDVMVIDEIRLELVNCVNDPMSDQLAERYQVRVAGKVYTNAPQRASAGTHGTSQPLPMKHEEVIDVFQSIGMGGYGSWYRVWKGATVEVSQNMIIGRCYEPDAMNLLFGSCSLGQDLSGVIKAREYSRKVDERIPEGKDWFWGDFRTQTLAIDTLNGQDVGYYSDARDIKMWRANLRILDGTADSADLRMAKLPGNVGRPSTKARSNFSEIGKLSRLVSTGLGAAGVSNPVSSEEGPNLPDEEDTSESDEVFTLAMNQLPGGTDESEEGDYRPSPEP
;
A
#
# COMPACT_ATOMS: atom_id res chain seq x y z
N MET A 1 37.48 -40.20 -81.37
CA MET A 1 38.26 -41.27 -80.72
C MET A 1 37.75 -41.42 -79.30
N PRO A 2 36.96 -42.46 -78.98
CA PRO A 2 36.34 -42.65 -77.68
C PRO A 2 37.12 -43.62 -76.78
N THR A 3 37.06 -43.40 -75.48
CA THR A 3 37.36 -44.36 -74.39
C THR A 3 36.37 -43.99 -73.27
N GLY A 4 35.64 -44.84 -72.56
CA GLY A 4 35.60 -46.28 -72.30
C GLY A 4 35.00 -46.37 -70.89
N GLY A 5 33.78 -46.89 -70.70
CA GLY A 5 33.56 -48.22 -70.13
C GLY A 5 33.16 -48.17 -68.64
N THR A 6 31.93 -48.56 -68.32
CA THR A 6 31.42 -48.88 -66.97
C THR A 6 31.91 -50.26 -66.50
N PRO A 7 32.02 -50.49 -65.18
CA PRO A 7 31.14 -51.46 -64.49
C PRO A 7 30.85 -50.99 -63.04
N GLY A 8 29.90 -51.47 -62.24
CA GLY A 8 29.01 -52.63 -62.22
C GLY A 8 28.27 -52.60 -60.86
N ARG A 9 27.09 -53.20 -60.81
CA ARG A 9 26.19 -53.25 -59.64
C ARG A 9 26.28 -54.64 -58.98
N PRO A 10 26.21 -54.75 -57.64
CA PRO A 10 25.75 -55.98 -56.99
C PRO A 10 24.57 -55.68 -56.01
N PRO A 11 23.94 -56.67 -55.34
CA PRO A 11 22.55 -57.08 -55.57
C PRO A 11 21.61 -56.74 -54.40
N GLY A 12 20.29 -56.84 -54.61
CA GLY A 12 19.27 -56.49 -53.63
C GLY A 12 18.73 -57.64 -52.76
N ARG A 13 18.27 -57.28 -51.55
CA ARG A 13 17.04 -57.67 -50.78
C ARG A 13 17.28 -57.41 -49.27
N PRO A 14 16.26 -57.32 -48.38
CA PRO A 14 14.81 -57.43 -48.58
C PRO A 14 13.97 -56.27 -47.98
N TYR A 15 12.68 -56.29 -48.27
CA TYR A 15 11.65 -55.50 -47.59
C TYR A 15 11.53 -55.91 -46.11
N GLY A 16 11.71 -54.94 -45.21
CA GLY A 16 11.42 -55.06 -43.79
C GLY A 16 10.91 -53.71 -43.27
N ARG A 17 9.71 -53.71 -42.67
CA ARG A 17 9.13 -52.56 -41.97
C ARG A 17 10.12 -52.04 -40.91
N LEU A 18 10.33 -50.72 -40.88
CA LEU A 18 10.85 -50.03 -39.71
C LEU A 18 9.83 -49.02 -39.18
N PRO A 19 9.82 -48.78 -37.85
CA PRO A 19 8.74 -48.14 -37.11
C PRO A 19 8.96 -46.63 -36.97
N GLY A 20 7.88 -45.92 -36.67
CA GLY A 20 7.92 -44.77 -35.76
C GLY A 20 8.71 -43.54 -36.24
N ARG A 21 7.98 -42.64 -36.88
CA ARG A 21 8.33 -41.22 -37.06
C ARG A 21 8.87 -40.62 -35.75
N PRO A 22 9.98 -39.87 -35.76
CA PRO A 22 10.45 -39.17 -34.57
C PRO A 22 9.39 -38.14 -34.11
N PRO A 23 9.14 -38.00 -32.80
CA PRO A 23 8.12 -37.10 -32.29
C PRO A 23 8.49 -35.66 -32.67
N GLY A 24 7.51 -35.02 -33.32
CA GLY A 24 7.58 -33.64 -33.75
C GLY A 24 7.79 -32.69 -32.57
N ARG A 25 8.65 -31.72 -32.83
CA ARG A 25 8.51 -30.29 -32.49
C ARG A 25 7.44 -29.99 -31.41
N PRO A 26 7.84 -29.47 -30.24
CA PRO A 26 6.88 -29.04 -29.23
C PRO A 26 5.84 -28.09 -29.83
N SER A 27 4.61 -28.32 -29.38
CA SER A 27 3.37 -27.62 -29.69
C SER A 27 3.55 -26.11 -29.86
N GLY A 28 2.88 -25.61 -30.89
CA GLY A 28 2.96 -24.22 -31.30
C GLY A 28 2.60 -23.23 -30.21
N ARG A 29 3.21 -22.04 -30.35
CA ARG A 29 2.69 -20.76 -29.90
C ARG A 29 1.15 -20.79 -29.82
N PRO A 30 0.54 -20.36 -28.70
CA PRO A 30 -0.76 -19.72 -28.79
C PRO A 30 -0.61 -18.60 -29.82
N ALA A 31 -1.40 -18.64 -30.88
CA ALA A 31 -1.46 -17.58 -31.87
C ALA A 31 -2.15 -16.37 -31.24
N THR A 32 -1.43 -15.57 -30.46
CA THR A 32 -1.75 -14.15 -30.25
C THR A 32 -1.12 -13.36 -31.40
N ALA A 33 -1.68 -13.55 -32.59
CA ALA A 33 -1.39 -12.67 -33.71
C ALA A 33 -2.08 -11.32 -33.45
N GLY A 34 -1.29 -10.25 -33.33
CA GLY A 34 -1.73 -8.93 -33.81
C GLY A 34 -2.09 -7.84 -32.79
N VAL A 35 -1.73 -7.94 -31.51
CA VAL A 35 -1.78 -6.77 -30.61
C VAL A 35 -0.36 -6.23 -30.47
N ARG A 36 -0.05 -5.06 -31.04
CA ARG A 36 1.14 -4.29 -30.62
C ARG A 36 1.04 -4.17 -29.10
N ALA A 37 1.98 -4.78 -28.38
CA ALA A 37 2.01 -4.70 -26.92
C ALA A 37 2.05 -3.21 -26.56
N ILE A 38 1.02 -2.74 -25.84
CA ILE A 38 1.10 -1.44 -25.18
C ILE A 38 2.07 -1.68 -24.03
N LEU A 39 3.16 -0.93 -24.00
CA LEU A 39 4.16 -1.04 -22.97
C LEU A 39 4.06 0.19 -22.06
N ASP A 40 4.32 0.01 -20.78
CA ASP A 40 4.53 1.09 -19.82
C ASP A 40 5.93 1.71 -19.97
N SER A 41 6.23 2.71 -19.14
CA SER A 41 7.55 3.39 -19.09
C SER A 41 8.69 2.41 -18.83
N GLU A 42 8.42 1.33 -18.09
CA GLU A 42 9.35 0.26 -17.78
C GLU A 42 9.39 -0.84 -18.83
N GLY A 43 8.78 -0.61 -20.00
CA GLY A 43 8.71 -1.52 -21.14
C GLY A 43 8.12 -2.90 -20.84
N THR A 44 7.28 -2.97 -19.81
CA THR A 44 6.43 -4.10 -19.41
C THR A 44 5.05 -3.90 -20.04
N PRO A 45 4.27 -4.97 -20.35
CA PRO A 45 2.92 -4.81 -20.86
C PRO A 45 2.03 -4.00 -19.91
N ASP A 46 1.47 -2.90 -20.41
CA ASP A 46 0.51 -2.06 -19.68
C ASP A 46 -0.84 -2.80 -19.61
N VAL A 47 -1.03 -3.52 -18.51
CA VAL A 47 -2.19 -4.38 -18.31
C VAL A 47 -3.50 -3.59 -18.25
N PHE A 48 -3.46 -2.33 -17.79
CA PHE A 48 -4.63 -1.48 -17.63
C PHE A 48 -5.09 -0.89 -18.96
N LYS A 49 -4.19 -0.31 -19.76
CA LYS A 49 -4.52 0.14 -21.13
C LYS A 49 -4.96 -1.02 -22.01
N MET A 50 -4.34 -2.19 -21.83
CA MET A 50 -4.78 -3.42 -22.50
C MET A 50 -6.18 -3.87 -22.05
N ALA A 51 -6.53 -3.71 -20.77
CA ALA A 51 -7.88 -4.00 -20.27
C ALA A 51 -8.92 -3.01 -20.82
N VAL A 52 -8.63 -1.70 -20.85
CA VAL A 52 -9.49 -0.67 -21.44
C VAL A 52 -9.74 -0.94 -22.93
N ARG A 53 -8.70 -1.32 -23.68
CA ARG A 53 -8.84 -1.71 -25.09
C ARG A 53 -9.77 -2.89 -25.27
N ARG A 54 -9.58 -3.95 -24.48
CA ARG A 54 -10.43 -5.15 -24.52
C ARG A 54 -11.87 -4.83 -24.11
N LEU A 55 -12.08 -3.98 -23.11
CA LEU A 55 -13.40 -3.52 -22.70
C LEU A 55 -14.14 -2.83 -23.85
N LYS A 56 -13.45 -1.97 -24.62
CA LYS A 56 -14.04 -1.33 -25.80
C LYS A 56 -14.40 -2.33 -26.89
N GLU A 57 -13.54 -3.32 -27.12
CA GLU A 57 -13.76 -4.34 -28.15
C GLU A 57 -14.90 -5.31 -27.80
N GLN A 58 -15.03 -5.67 -26.53
CA GLN A 58 -15.98 -6.70 -26.05
C GLN A 58 -17.27 -6.11 -25.48
N GLY A 59 -17.28 -4.82 -25.11
CA GLY A 59 -18.39 -4.12 -24.48
C GLY A 59 -18.51 -4.36 -22.97
N VAL A 60 -18.17 -5.55 -22.49
CA VAL A 60 -18.13 -5.93 -21.06
C VAL A 60 -16.83 -6.66 -20.79
N LEU A 61 -16.20 -6.39 -19.65
CA LEU A 61 -15.00 -7.09 -19.21
C LEU A 61 -15.10 -7.40 -17.71
N ASP A 62 -14.63 -8.57 -17.30
CA ASP A 62 -14.55 -9.03 -15.92
C ASP A 62 -13.38 -10.03 -15.84
N GLU A 63 -12.22 -9.56 -15.37
CA GLU A 63 -11.00 -10.37 -15.36
C GLU A 63 -10.05 -10.01 -14.22
N ARG A 64 -9.26 -10.99 -13.79
CA ARG A 64 -8.19 -10.78 -12.82
C ARG A 64 -7.01 -10.09 -13.47
N ILE A 65 -6.40 -9.17 -12.74
CA ILE A 65 -5.19 -8.49 -13.14
C ILE A 65 -3.98 -9.36 -12.80
N ARG A 66 -3.07 -9.52 -13.75
CA ARG A 66 -1.79 -10.22 -13.59
C ARG A 66 -0.72 -9.48 -14.35
N GLU A 67 0.32 -9.08 -13.65
CA GLU A 67 1.50 -8.44 -14.24
C GLU A 67 2.65 -9.44 -14.26
N ASP A 68 2.44 -10.59 -14.91
CA ASP A 68 3.44 -11.67 -14.96
C ASP A 68 4.75 -11.21 -15.63
N CYS A 69 4.79 -10.07 -16.33
CA CYS A 69 6.01 -9.52 -16.90
C CYS A 69 6.69 -8.46 -16.01
N SER A 70 6.11 -8.11 -14.86
CA SER A 70 6.71 -7.24 -13.84
C SER A 70 7.46 -8.08 -12.81
N MET A 71 8.73 -7.73 -12.55
CA MET A 71 9.54 -8.42 -11.54
C MET A 71 9.02 -8.09 -10.14
N ASP A 72 8.68 -6.83 -9.90
CA ASP A 72 8.17 -6.34 -8.62
C ASP A 72 6.88 -7.08 -8.26
N TRP A 73 5.92 -7.16 -9.19
CA TRP A 73 4.67 -7.89 -8.99
C TRP A 73 4.90 -9.36 -8.65
N ARG A 74 5.84 -10.04 -9.33
CA ARG A 74 6.14 -11.45 -9.05
C ARG A 74 6.87 -11.67 -7.72
N ALA A 75 7.82 -10.81 -7.39
CA ALA A 75 8.61 -10.91 -6.17
C ALA A 75 7.73 -10.73 -4.93
N GLU A 76 6.73 -9.85 -5.01
CA GLU A 76 5.89 -9.48 -3.89
C GLU A 76 4.66 -10.36 -3.70
N ARG A 77 4.16 -10.99 -4.77
CA ARG A 77 2.82 -11.62 -4.77
C ARG A 77 2.56 -12.49 -3.53
N ALA A 78 3.47 -13.40 -3.22
CA ALA A 78 3.34 -14.32 -2.09
C ALA A 78 3.40 -13.61 -0.73
N ALA A 79 4.37 -12.70 -0.56
CA ALA A 79 4.55 -11.95 0.68
C ALA A 79 3.39 -10.98 0.94
N LEU A 80 2.85 -10.36 -0.11
CA LEU A 80 1.72 -9.45 -0.02
C LEU A 80 0.41 -10.19 0.30
N ASP A 81 0.21 -11.39 -0.26
CA ASP A 81 -0.94 -12.23 0.09
C ASP A 81 -0.88 -12.64 1.56
N GLU A 82 0.26 -13.13 2.02
CA GLU A 82 0.49 -13.49 3.43
C GLU A 82 0.29 -12.28 4.35
N TYR A 83 0.83 -11.11 3.97
CA TYR A 83 0.72 -9.89 4.75
C TYR A 83 -0.75 -9.45 4.91
N ILE A 84 -1.54 -9.42 3.83
CA ILE A 84 -2.95 -9.03 3.90
C ILE A 84 -3.75 -10.01 4.76
N GLU A 85 -3.49 -11.31 4.67
CA GLU A 85 -4.12 -12.32 5.54
C GLU A 85 -3.74 -12.12 7.01
N GLN A 86 -2.47 -11.79 7.30
CA GLN A 86 -2.01 -11.50 8.66
C GLN A 86 -2.66 -10.24 9.24
N LEU A 87 -2.92 -9.21 8.44
CA LEU A 87 -3.57 -7.98 8.91
C LEU A 87 -4.97 -8.24 9.49
N GLY A 88 -5.71 -9.22 8.95
CA GLY A 88 -7.02 -9.60 9.47
C GLY A 88 -6.99 -10.25 10.86
N MET A 89 -5.81 -10.67 11.34
CA MET A 89 -5.63 -11.24 12.68
C MET A 89 -5.01 -10.25 13.66
N GLN A 90 -4.49 -9.11 13.19
CA GLN A 90 -3.83 -8.12 14.01
C GLN A 90 -4.84 -7.13 14.60
N PRO A 91 -4.67 -6.72 15.87
CA PRO A 91 -5.51 -5.67 16.46
C PRO A 91 -5.40 -4.35 15.70
N SER A 92 -6.50 -3.61 15.64
CA SER A 92 -6.61 -2.41 14.82
C SER A 92 -5.70 -1.27 15.27
N TYR A 93 -5.29 -1.24 16.55
CA TYR A 93 -4.38 -0.23 17.10
C TYR A 93 -2.90 -0.43 16.74
N VAL A 94 -2.53 -1.59 16.16
CA VAL A 94 -1.15 -1.87 15.81
C VAL A 94 -0.77 -1.10 14.54
N PRO A 95 0.34 -0.31 14.57
CA PRO A 95 0.84 0.38 13.38
C PRO A 95 1.30 -0.59 12.30
N ARG A 96 0.97 -0.30 11.05
CA ARG A 96 1.29 -1.12 9.87
C ARG A 96 2.48 -0.51 9.09
N PRO A 97 3.29 -1.33 8.38
CA PRO A 97 4.33 -0.82 7.49
C PRO A 97 3.81 0.22 6.50
N GLY A 98 4.57 1.32 6.34
CA GLY A 98 4.21 2.45 5.49
C GLY A 98 3.24 3.45 6.13
N GLU A 99 2.73 3.20 7.34
CA GLU A 99 1.93 4.19 8.07
C GLU A 99 2.80 5.30 8.65
N VAL A 100 2.21 6.48 8.76
CA VAL A 100 2.81 7.63 9.45
C VAL A 100 2.30 7.66 10.89
N VAL A 101 3.22 7.78 11.83
CA VAL A 101 2.93 7.78 13.27
C VAL A 101 3.54 8.99 13.94
N LEU A 102 2.93 9.42 15.04
CA LEU A 102 3.58 10.30 16.01
C LEU A 102 4.44 9.43 16.93
N TRP A 103 5.72 9.72 17.05
CA TRP A 103 6.63 8.91 17.84
C TRP A 103 7.66 9.73 18.60
N ALA A 104 8.20 9.16 19.66
CA ALA A 104 9.30 9.73 20.41
C ALA A 104 10.46 8.71 20.42
N PRO A 105 11.72 9.13 20.23
CA PRO A 105 12.85 8.20 20.23
C PRO A 105 12.98 7.40 21.53
N GLU A 106 12.58 7.99 22.66
CA GLU A 106 12.59 7.33 23.96
C GLU A 106 11.72 8.10 24.95
N TYR A 107 10.88 7.37 25.68
CA TYR A 107 10.40 7.79 26.99
C TYR A 107 9.94 6.56 27.79
N GLN A 108 9.85 6.72 29.11
CA GLN A 108 9.33 5.72 30.04
C GLN A 108 8.44 6.44 31.06
N GLY A 109 7.30 5.84 31.38
CA GLY A 109 6.27 6.46 32.23
C GLY A 109 4.94 6.60 31.52
N GLU A 110 3.99 7.22 32.20
CA GLU A 110 2.62 7.40 31.72
C GLU A 110 2.47 8.77 31.08
N LEU A 111 1.76 8.85 29.95
CA LEU A 111 1.37 10.15 29.39
C LEU A 111 0.17 10.68 30.18
N ALA A 112 0.33 11.86 30.78
CA ALA A 112 -0.70 12.50 31.58
C ALA A 112 -0.79 14.00 31.27
N TRP A 113 -1.98 14.57 31.45
CA TRP A 113 -2.18 16.00 31.32
C TRP A 113 -1.62 16.74 32.52
N ASN A 114 -0.60 17.57 32.30
CA ASN A 114 -0.05 18.45 33.32
C ASN A 114 -0.87 19.75 33.38
N HIS A 115 -1.63 19.93 34.47
CA HIS A 115 -2.48 21.11 34.65
C HIS A 115 -1.70 22.43 34.83
N GLU A 116 -0.43 22.38 35.21
CA GLU A 116 0.42 23.55 35.40
C GLU A 116 0.95 24.05 34.06
N THR A 117 1.54 23.16 33.25
CA THR A 117 2.13 23.50 31.95
C THR A 117 1.10 23.51 30.81
N LYS A 118 -0.10 22.96 31.04
CA LYS A 118 -1.16 22.78 30.03
C LYS A 118 -0.70 21.95 28.83
N ARG A 119 0.09 20.90 29.09
CA ARG A 119 0.67 20.01 28.08
C ARG A 119 0.47 18.55 28.50
N VAL A 120 0.48 17.66 27.52
CA VAL A 120 0.64 16.22 27.79
C VAL A 120 2.13 15.96 28.03
N GLU A 121 2.44 15.42 29.20
CA GLU A 121 3.81 15.17 29.66
C GLU A 121 3.94 13.75 30.20
N VAL A 122 5.18 13.28 30.26
CA VAL A 122 5.50 12.00 30.87
C VAL A 122 5.52 12.17 32.38
N TYR A 123 4.69 11.39 33.06
CA TYR A 123 4.65 11.28 34.51
C TYR A 123 5.29 9.94 34.92
N ALA A 124 6.20 9.99 35.89
CA ALA A 124 6.83 8.82 36.48
C ALA A 124 6.16 8.51 37.84
N PRO A 125 5.22 7.54 37.92
CA PRO A 125 4.46 7.31 39.15
C PRO A 125 5.32 6.79 40.31
N ASP A 126 6.41 6.08 40.00
CA ASP A 126 7.38 5.55 40.94
C ASP A 126 8.21 6.65 41.63
N GLN A 127 8.50 7.72 40.90
CA GLN A 127 9.27 8.87 41.37
C GLN A 127 8.38 10.05 41.78
N ASN A 128 7.08 10.00 41.44
CA ASN A 128 6.12 11.07 41.63
C ASN A 128 6.63 12.41 41.02
N GLU A 129 7.16 12.33 39.80
CA GLU A 129 7.82 13.43 39.09
C GLU A 129 7.33 13.55 37.65
N TRP A 130 7.26 14.79 37.14
CA TRP A 130 7.04 15.08 35.74
C TRP A 130 8.38 15.09 35.00
N LEU A 131 8.53 14.23 34.00
CA LEU A 131 9.72 14.12 33.17
C LEU A 131 9.67 15.04 31.93
N GLY A 132 8.60 15.84 31.81
CA GLY A 132 8.38 16.78 30.72
C GLY A 132 7.76 16.16 29.47
N THR A 133 7.69 16.94 28.39
CA THR A 133 7.08 16.52 27.13
C THR A 133 7.98 15.54 26.37
N PRO A 134 7.45 14.42 25.82
CA PRO A 134 8.21 13.57 24.91
C PRO A 134 8.78 14.36 23.73
N ALA A 135 9.94 13.94 23.24
CA ALA A 135 10.56 14.51 22.04
C ALA A 135 9.82 14.03 20.77
N TRP A 136 8.57 14.45 20.62
CA TRP A 136 7.67 14.04 19.56
C TRP A 136 8.19 14.41 18.17
N ARG A 137 8.05 13.46 17.25
CA ARG A 137 8.37 13.56 15.83
C ARG A 137 7.26 12.85 15.05
N ALA A 138 7.06 13.21 13.81
CA ALA A 138 6.42 12.29 12.88
C ALA A 138 7.45 11.32 12.30
N GLY A 139 7.01 10.10 11.98
CA GLY A 139 7.85 9.09 11.36
C GLY A 139 7.07 8.02 10.61
N ILE A 140 7.78 7.27 9.78
CA ILE A 140 7.25 6.19 8.94
C ILE A 140 7.58 4.86 9.60
N VAL A 141 6.60 3.99 9.74
CA VAL A 141 6.82 2.61 10.17
C VAL A 141 7.48 1.84 9.02
N GLY A 142 8.78 1.55 9.15
CA GLY A 142 9.51 0.75 8.17
C GLY A 142 9.41 -0.75 8.44
N GLN A 143 9.37 -1.15 9.71
CA GLN A 143 9.33 -2.55 10.13
C GLN A 143 8.48 -2.72 11.40
N THR A 144 7.66 -3.78 11.42
CA THR A 144 6.91 -4.23 12.60
C THR A 144 7.69 -5.29 13.39
N PRO A 145 7.41 -5.45 14.69
CA PRO A 145 8.10 -6.45 15.50
C PRO A 145 7.81 -7.89 15.02
N GLU A 146 8.78 -8.78 15.18
CA GLU A 146 8.62 -10.23 15.00
C GLU A 146 7.95 -10.87 16.23
N GLU A 147 8.12 -10.25 17.40
CA GLU A 147 7.46 -10.66 18.65
C GLU A 147 6.08 -9.99 18.76
N ASP A 148 5.09 -10.76 19.23
CA ASP A 148 3.72 -10.28 19.34
C ASP A 148 3.61 -9.02 20.22
N THR A 149 2.76 -8.10 19.75
CA THR A 149 2.41 -6.89 20.49
C THR A 149 1.09 -7.10 21.21
N VAL A 150 1.07 -6.84 22.52
CA VAL A 150 -0.12 -6.99 23.36
C VAL A 150 -0.71 -5.63 23.70
N LEU A 151 -1.98 -5.60 24.07
CA LEU A 151 -2.70 -4.35 24.36
C LEU A 151 -2.00 -3.48 25.43
N GLN A 152 -1.39 -4.11 26.43
CA GLN A 152 -0.65 -3.42 27.49
C GLN A 152 0.53 -2.58 26.95
N ASP A 153 1.14 -2.99 25.83
CA ASP A 153 2.29 -2.30 25.23
C ASP A 153 1.98 -0.86 24.81
N LEU A 154 0.70 -0.46 24.71
CA LEU A 154 0.28 0.92 24.43
C LEU A 154 0.70 1.92 25.51
N VAL A 155 0.76 1.46 26.77
CA VAL A 155 1.01 2.29 27.96
C VAL A 155 2.24 1.85 28.75
N ILE A 156 2.58 0.55 28.74
CA ILE A 156 3.74 0.00 29.43
C ILE A 156 4.29 -1.16 28.59
N THR A 157 5.60 -1.16 28.33
CA THR A 157 6.23 -2.27 27.58
C THR A 157 6.17 -3.56 28.40
N ALA A 158 5.42 -4.55 27.91
CA ALA A 158 5.36 -5.88 28.50
C ALA A 158 6.74 -6.58 28.36
N PRO A 159 7.10 -7.52 29.26
CA PRO A 159 8.37 -8.22 29.17
C PRO A 159 8.57 -8.88 27.80
N LYS A 160 9.65 -8.51 27.09
CA LYS A 160 9.98 -9.04 25.76
C LYS A 160 11.09 -10.09 25.83
N LYS A 161 11.00 -11.11 24.98
CA LYS A 161 12.02 -12.16 24.87
C LYS A 161 13.25 -11.65 24.13
N TRP A 162 13.05 -10.84 23.11
CA TRP A 162 14.12 -10.33 22.26
C TRP A 162 14.37 -8.83 22.46
N GLY A 163 15.55 -8.37 22.03
CA GLY A 163 15.88 -6.95 22.03
C GLY A 163 14.92 -6.14 21.14
N VAL A 164 14.87 -4.83 21.36
CA VAL A 164 13.94 -3.91 20.67
C VAL A 164 14.03 -3.95 19.15
N ASN A 165 15.15 -4.41 18.59
CA ASN A 165 15.31 -4.60 17.15
C ASN A 165 14.49 -5.78 16.58
N TYR A 166 13.97 -6.66 17.43
CA TYR A 166 13.04 -7.75 17.08
C TYR A 166 11.67 -7.56 17.74
N SER A 167 11.61 -6.93 18.92
CA SER A 167 10.39 -6.76 19.72
C SER A 167 9.79 -5.34 19.65
N GLY A 168 10.37 -4.46 18.85
CA GLY A 168 9.90 -3.10 18.61
C GLY A 168 9.75 -2.77 17.13
N PHE A 169 9.26 -1.57 16.86
CA PHE A 169 9.03 -1.03 15.52
C PHE A 169 10.24 -0.23 15.07
N ARG A 170 10.67 -0.41 13.83
CA ARG A 170 11.61 0.53 13.19
C ARG A 170 10.83 1.73 12.68
N VAL A 171 11.08 2.90 13.25
CA VAL A 171 10.45 4.15 12.81
C VAL A 171 11.52 5.09 12.28
N GLU A 172 11.33 5.61 11.07
CA GLU A 172 12.23 6.56 10.40
C GLU A 172 11.60 7.97 10.47
N THR A 173 12.39 9.00 10.81
CA THR A 173 11.86 10.36 10.94
C THR A 173 11.35 10.86 9.59
N PHE A 174 10.14 11.42 9.56
CA PHE A 174 9.51 11.85 8.31
C PHE A 174 10.30 13.01 7.66
N PRO A 175 10.81 12.88 6.43
CA PRO A 175 11.49 13.96 5.73
C PRO A 175 10.50 14.94 5.12
N ASP A 176 11.00 16.09 4.66
CA ASP A 176 10.17 17.06 3.94
C ASP A 176 9.74 16.46 2.59
N PRO A 177 8.44 16.25 2.33
CA PRO A 177 7.99 15.71 1.06
C PRO A 177 8.29 16.62 -0.12
N GLN A 178 8.49 17.92 0.11
CA GLN A 178 8.68 18.94 -0.95
C GLN A 178 10.16 19.29 -1.18
N SER A 179 11.06 18.89 -0.28
CA SER A 179 12.50 19.11 -0.43
C SER A 179 13.17 17.93 -1.12
N TYR A 180 14.25 18.20 -1.87
CA TYR A 180 15.19 17.18 -2.31
C TYR A 180 16.08 16.65 -1.18
N ASP A 181 16.21 17.41 -0.08
CA ASP A 181 16.93 16.92 1.10
C ASP A 181 16.03 15.98 1.92
N LYS A 182 16.29 14.68 1.77
CA LYS A 182 15.62 13.61 2.52
C LYS A 182 16.41 13.14 3.74
N SER A 183 17.41 13.88 4.22
CA SER A 183 18.31 13.46 5.31
C SER A 183 17.61 12.98 6.59
N TYR A 184 16.41 13.47 6.90
CA TYR A 184 15.63 12.98 8.04
C TYR A 184 15.25 11.50 7.95
N SER A 185 15.12 10.90 6.76
CA SER A 185 14.84 9.46 6.64
C SER A 185 15.96 8.59 7.22
N LEU A 186 17.19 9.11 7.27
CA LEU A 186 18.34 8.44 7.89
C LEU A 186 18.23 8.40 9.42
N HIS A 187 17.39 9.25 10.02
CA HIS A 187 17.17 9.29 11.47
C HIS A 187 16.10 8.29 11.87
N TYR A 188 16.48 7.02 12.05
CA TYR A 188 15.60 5.96 12.52
C TYR A 188 15.98 5.44 13.91
N LYS A 189 15.01 4.81 14.59
CA LYS A 189 15.26 4.03 15.81
C LYS A 189 14.25 2.89 15.91
N TYR A 190 14.68 1.81 16.56
CA TYR A 190 13.77 0.76 17.01
C TYR A 190 13.15 1.18 18.34
N VAL A 191 11.82 1.22 18.43
CA VAL A 191 11.08 1.68 19.61
C VAL A 191 9.94 0.72 19.96
N HIS A 192 9.58 0.64 21.25
CA HIS A 192 8.40 -0.10 21.69
C HIS A 192 7.10 0.65 21.36
N LEU A 193 5.97 -0.06 21.34
CA LEU A 193 4.66 0.52 21.00
C LEU A 193 4.29 1.72 21.90
N LEU A 194 4.70 1.72 23.17
CA LEU A 194 4.54 2.85 24.09
C LEU A 194 4.99 4.16 23.44
N CYS A 195 6.13 4.15 22.74
CA CYS A 195 6.71 5.34 22.12
C CYS A 195 5.99 5.82 20.86
N ILE A 196 4.94 5.11 20.41
CA ILE A 196 4.21 5.36 19.18
C ILE A 196 2.75 5.72 19.51
N LYS A 197 2.22 6.70 18.79
CA LYS A 197 0.83 7.14 18.81
C LYS A 197 0.34 7.36 17.38
N PRO A 198 -0.96 7.13 17.11
CA PRO A 198 -1.52 7.32 15.77
C PRO A 198 -1.40 8.79 15.35
N PHE A 199 -0.89 9.03 14.15
CA PHE A 199 -0.67 10.41 13.68
C PHE A 199 -1.98 11.16 13.46
N ASN A 200 -3.09 10.48 13.15
CA ASN A 200 -4.42 11.11 13.08
C ASN A 200 -4.79 11.87 14.37
N ALA A 201 -4.29 11.40 15.53
CA ALA A 201 -4.53 12.01 16.82
C ALA A 201 -3.41 12.98 17.28
N TYR A 202 -2.55 13.46 16.37
CA TYR A 202 -1.39 14.30 16.72
C TYR A 202 -1.76 15.51 17.61
N GLU A 203 -2.89 16.16 17.32
CA GLU A 203 -3.35 17.35 18.04
C GLU A 203 -3.54 17.08 19.54
N LEU A 204 -4.00 15.88 19.92
CA LEU A 204 -4.22 15.49 21.31
C LEU A 204 -2.89 15.41 22.08
N PHE A 205 -1.86 14.84 21.47
CA PHE A 205 -0.55 14.63 22.11
C PHE A 205 0.35 15.87 22.07
N LEU A 206 0.09 16.80 21.15
CA LEU A 206 0.87 18.03 20.97
C LEU A 206 0.19 19.28 21.57
N GLN A 207 -0.92 19.08 22.28
CA GLN A 207 -1.68 20.17 22.88
C GLN A 207 -0.80 21.03 23.81
N GLY A 208 -0.87 22.36 23.61
CA GLY A 208 -0.14 23.34 24.42
C GLY A 208 1.32 23.57 24.03
N ILE A 209 1.83 22.87 23.01
CA ILE A 209 3.17 23.09 22.44
C ILE A 209 3.06 24.11 21.31
N SER A 210 3.94 25.11 21.29
CA SER A 210 3.93 26.10 20.21
C SER A 210 4.48 25.48 18.90
N PRO A 211 4.00 25.91 17.71
CA PRO A 211 4.50 25.37 16.44
C PRO A 211 6.01 25.51 16.27
N GLU A 212 6.64 26.54 16.85
CA GLU A 212 8.08 26.78 16.79
C GLU A 212 8.89 25.81 17.66
N GLU A 213 8.26 25.20 18.67
CA GLU A 213 8.86 24.16 19.52
C GLU A 213 8.72 22.75 18.89
N LEU A 214 7.82 22.57 17.92
CA LEU A 214 7.57 21.28 17.30
C LEU A 214 8.72 20.86 16.37
N HIS A 215 9.02 19.56 16.35
CA HIS A 215 9.97 19.02 15.38
C HIS A 215 9.41 19.19 13.94
N PRO A 216 10.21 19.67 12.96
CA PRO A 216 9.74 19.97 11.61
C PRO A 216 9.03 18.80 10.91
N SER A 217 9.42 17.56 11.23
CA SER A 217 8.80 16.36 10.66
C SER A 217 7.28 16.28 10.89
N ILE A 218 6.75 16.92 11.95
CA ILE A 218 5.31 16.98 12.20
C ILE A 218 4.60 17.78 11.09
N GLY A 219 5.13 18.96 10.75
CA GLY A 219 4.62 19.76 9.63
C GLY A 219 4.74 19.03 8.30
N TYR A 220 5.87 18.35 8.07
CA TYR A 220 6.08 17.54 6.86
C TYR A 220 5.06 16.40 6.72
N ALA A 221 4.76 15.71 7.82
CA ALA A 221 3.73 14.67 7.83
C ALA A 221 2.32 15.24 7.64
N MET A 222 2.03 16.44 8.17
CA MET A 222 0.76 17.13 7.90
C MET A 222 0.60 17.46 6.41
N THR A 223 1.67 17.77 5.69
CA THR A 223 1.63 18.03 4.24
C THR A 223 1.02 16.88 3.46
N ILE A 224 1.21 15.62 3.86
CA ILE A 224 0.75 14.46 3.08
C ILE A 224 -0.66 13.97 3.46
N MET A 225 -1.36 14.63 4.39
CA MET A 225 -2.61 14.10 4.97
C MET A 225 -3.80 14.06 4.01
N SER A 226 -3.77 14.85 2.93
CA SER A 226 -4.71 14.76 1.80
C SER A 226 -4.06 14.04 0.61
N SER A 227 -3.42 12.91 0.86
CA SER A 227 -2.92 12.01 -0.18
C SER A 227 -3.49 10.60 -0.03
N PHE A 228 -3.57 9.85 -1.14
CA PHE A 228 -3.93 8.44 -1.11
C PHE A 228 -3.19 7.63 -2.18
N SER A 229 -3.06 6.32 -1.94
CA SER A 229 -2.55 5.36 -2.93
C SER A 229 -3.23 4.00 -2.74
N LEU A 230 -3.53 3.31 -3.84
CA LEU A 230 -4.19 2.02 -3.82
C LEU A 230 -3.19 0.87 -3.69
N LEU A 231 -3.53 -0.12 -2.87
CA LEU A 231 -2.73 -1.31 -2.65
C LEU A 231 -3.38 -2.52 -3.32
N ASP A 232 -2.56 -3.27 -4.06
CA ASP A 232 -2.92 -4.54 -4.66
C ASP A 232 -4.13 -4.47 -5.62
N LYS A 233 -3.92 -3.86 -6.79
CA LYS A 233 -4.90 -3.77 -7.89
C LYS A 233 -5.07 -5.17 -8.52
N TYR A 234 -6.11 -5.91 -8.14
CA TYR A 234 -6.19 -7.36 -8.42
C TYR A 234 -7.26 -7.75 -9.45
N HIS A 235 -8.21 -6.88 -9.77
CA HIS A 235 -9.33 -7.21 -10.67
C HIS A 235 -9.81 -6.01 -11.47
N PHE A 236 -10.15 -6.22 -12.74
CA PHE A 236 -10.72 -5.21 -13.63
C PHE A 236 -12.11 -5.65 -14.06
N LYS A 237 -13.10 -4.76 -13.91
CA LYS A 237 -14.49 -5.06 -14.30
C LYS A 237 -15.21 -3.83 -14.80
N GLY A 238 -16.02 -3.96 -15.85
CA GLY A 238 -16.73 -2.82 -16.41
C GLY A 238 -17.67 -3.13 -17.57
N THR A 239 -18.44 -2.12 -17.95
CA THR A 239 -19.24 -2.08 -19.18
C THR A 239 -18.94 -0.77 -19.88
N TRP A 240 -18.48 -0.83 -21.12
CA TRP A 240 -18.03 0.34 -21.87
C TRP A 240 -19.09 1.47 -21.88
N PRO A 241 -18.72 2.73 -21.59
CA PRO A 241 -17.36 3.25 -21.45
C PRO A 241 -16.85 3.30 -20.01
N ASN A 242 -17.47 2.62 -19.04
CA ASN A 242 -17.07 2.71 -17.64
C ASN A 242 -16.48 1.40 -17.12
N ALA A 243 -15.54 1.51 -16.19
CA ALA A 243 -14.93 0.36 -15.53
C ALA A 243 -14.54 0.67 -14.08
N ALA A 244 -14.06 -0.35 -13.39
CA ALA A 244 -13.47 -0.23 -12.08
C ALA A 244 -12.28 -1.19 -11.94
N ILE A 245 -11.27 -0.72 -11.21
CA ILE A 245 -10.12 -1.50 -10.76
C ILE A 245 -10.29 -1.77 -9.27
N TYR A 246 -10.37 -3.04 -8.89
CA TYR A 246 -10.59 -3.48 -7.52
C TYR A 246 -9.25 -3.65 -6.82
N CYS A 247 -9.20 -3.18 -5.59
CA CYS A 247 -8.00 -3.15 -4.76
C CYS A 247 -8.27 -3.84 -3.42
N ARG A 248 -7.25 -4.44 -2.80
CA ARG A 248 -7.41 -5.01 -1.44
C ARG A 248 -7.13 -4.00 -0.33
N GLY A 249 -6.46 -2.89 -0.63
CA GLY A 249 -6.20 -1.84 0.35
C GLY A 249 -6.05 -0.44 -0.25
N ILE A 250 -6.01 0.54 0.64
CA ILE A 250 -5.79 1.96 0.32
C ILE A 250 -5.05 2.62 1.49
N PHE A 251 -4.01 3.38 1.18
CA PHE A 251 -3.44 4.34 2.14
C PHE A 251 -4.21 5.65 2.03
N ILE A 252 -4.64 6.21 3.17
CA ILE A 252 -5.26 7.54 3.24
C ILE A 252 -4.48 8.35 4.26
N GLY A 253 -3.71 9.35 3.79
CA GLY A 253 -2.84 10.16 4.62
C GLY A 253 -1.86 9.29 5.42
N ALA A 254 -2.12 9.16 6.72
CA ALA A 254 -1.26 8.43 7.65
C ALA A 254 -1.50 6.92 7.72
N GLU A 255 -2.69 6.42 7.39
CA GLU A 255 -3.09 5.03 7.72
C GLU A 255 -3.30 4.15 6.48
N LEU A 256 -3.05 2.85 6.64
CA LEU A 256 -3.39 1.80 5.68
C LEU A 256 -4.73 1.16 6.08
N LEU A 257 -5.67 1.14 5.13
CA LEU A 257 -6.97 0.48 5.26
C LEU A 257 -7.05 -0.70 4.29
N VAL A 258 -7.59 -1.82 4.73
CA VAL A 258 -7.80 -3.02 3.91
C VAL A 258 -9.24 -3.52 4.00
N VAL A 259 -9.64 -4.36 3.04
CA VAL A 259 -10.94 -5.04 3.11
C VAL A 259 -11.03 -5.86 4.41
N GLY A 260 -12.13 -5.69 5.13
CA GLY A 260 -12.36 -6.26 6.46
C GLY A 260 -12.11 -5.28 7.61
N ASP A 261 -11.37 -4.18 7.40
CA ASP A 261 -11.15 -3.19 8.46
C ASP A 261 -12.46 -2.46 8.84
N ALA A 262 -12.58 -2.14 10.13
CA ALA A 262 -13.58 -1.20 10.64
C ALA A 262 -13.02 0.23 10.61
N VAL A 263 -13.74 1.16 9.98
CA VAL A 263 -13.33 2.56 9.81
C VAL A 263 -14.40 3.53 10.26
N ARG A 264 -13.96 4.65 10.84
CA ARG A 264 -14.85 5.69 11.37
C ARG A 264 -15.22 6.69 10.28
N LEU A 265 -16.50 7.04 10.18
CA LEU A 265 -17.01 7.97 9.17
C LEU A 265 -17.24 9.37 9.73
N LYS A 266 -16.95 10.40 8.92
CA LYS A 266 -17.25 11.78 9.27
C LYS A 266 -18.76 11.97 9.55
N PRO A 267 -19.11 12.76 10.58
CA PRO A 267 -20.49 13.13 10.84
C PRO A 267 -20.93 14.24 9.87
N ALA A 268 -22.23 14.57 9.83
CA ALA A 268 -22.70 15.75 9.09
C ALA A 268 -22.09 17.01 9.70
N LEU A 269 -21.35 17.78 8.91
CA LEU A 269 -20.86 19.09 9.33
C LEU A 269 -22.06 20.05 9.42
N PRO A 270 -22.23 20.82 10.53
CA PRO A 270 -23.31 21.79 10.60
C PRO A 270 -23.10 22.88 9.55
N SER A 271 -24.19 23.26 8.87
CA SER A 271 -24.24 24.31 7.85
C SER A 271 -24.15 25.75 8.41
N SER A 272 -23.83 25.92 9.70
CA SER A 272 -23.69 27.23 10.34
C SER A 272 -22.81 27.16 11.58
N SER A 273 -22.19 28.29 11.90
CA SER A 273 -21.14 28.63 12.86
C SER A 273 -21.29 28.22 14.35
N ASP A 274 -22.03 27.17 14.69
CA ASP A 274 -21.96 26.59 16.03
C ASP A 274 -20.96 25.43 16.04
N GLU A 275 -19.83 25.62 16.73
CA GLU A 275 -18.68 24.71 16.87
C GLU A 275 -18.99 23.38 17.60
N ALA A 276 -20.25 22.94 17.63
CA ALA A 276 -20.58 21.60 18.09
C ALA A 276 -20.36 20.62 16.92
N HIS A 277 -19.12 20.13 16.76
CA HIS A 277 -18.88 18.96 15.93
C HIS A 277 -19.82 17.84 16.39
N LYS A 278 -20.70 17.39 15.49
CA LYS A 278 -21.56 16.23 15.77
C LYS A 278 -20.68 15.03 16.15
N ALA A 279 -21.15 14.23 17.10
CA ALA A 279 -20.41 13.05 17.52
C ALA A 279 -20.18 12.11 16.33
N VAL A 280 -18.97 11.56 16.23
CA VAL A 280 -18.70 10.44 15.33
C VAL A 280 -19.41 9.23 15.91
N GLU A 281 -20.40 8.72 15.19
CA GLU A 281 -21.26 7.61 15.67
C GLU A 281 -21.23 6.41 14.73
N ASP A 282 -20.79 6.61 13.49
CA ASP A 282 -20.89 5.62 12.43
C ASP A 282 -19.53 5.00 12.11
N VAL A 283 -19.53 3.67 12.06
CA VAL A 283 -18.40 2.82 11.71
C VAL A 283 -18.78 1.93 10.54
N MET A 284 -17.97 1.95 9.49
CA MET A 284 -18.13 1.08 8.32
C MET A 284 -17.15 -0.10 8.44
N VAL A 285 -17.62 -1.31 8.17
CA VAL A 285 -16.73 -2.46 7.88
C VAL A 285 -16.57 -2.55 6.37
N ILE A 286 -15.33 -2.44 5.88
CA ILE A 286 -15.02 -2.37 4.45
C ILE A 286 -15.25 -3.74 3.79
N ASP A 287 -16.13 -3.78 2.80
CA ASP A 287 -16.36 -4.96 1.96
C ASP A 287 -15.56 -4.88 0.65
N GLU A 288 -15.33 -3.67 0.13
CA GLU A 288 -14.73 -3.45 -1.19
C GLU A 288 -14.04 -2.08 -1.29
N ILE A 289 -12.91 -2.04 -2.00
CA ILE A 289 -12.20 -0.82 -2.38
C ILE A 289 -11.98 -0.85 -3.89
N ARG A 290 -12.39 0.21 -4.60
CA ARG A 290 -12.19 0.28 -6.06
C ARG A 290 -11.89 1.69 -6.55
N LEU A 291 -11.20 1.74 -7.68
CA LEU A 291 -11.00 2.93 -8.49
C LEU A 291 -11.93 2.84 -9.70
N GLU A 292 -12.91 3.73 -9.78
CA GLU A 292 -13.80 3.85 -10.92
C GLU A 292 -13.16 4.69 -12.02
N LEU A 293 -13.24 4.14 -13.23
CA LEU A 293 -12.82 4.74 -14.49
C LEU A 293 -14.09 5.18 -15.22
N VAL A 294 -14.37 6.49 -15.22
CA VAL A 294 -15.55 7.06 -15.87
C VAL A 294 -15.15 7.61 -17.23
N ASN A 295 -15.84 7.14 -18.28
CA ASN A 295 -15.52 7.42 -19.67
C ASN A 295 -14.07 7.05 -20.02
N CYS A 296 -13.78 5.74 -20.08
CA CYS A 296 -12.46 5.22 -20.42
C CYS A 296 -11.95 5.76 -21.76
N VAL A 297 -10.67 6.11 -21.80
CA VAL A 297 -9.95 6.61 -22.97
C VAL A 297 -9.20 5.45 -23.61
N ASN A 298 -9.64 5.06 -24.80
CA ASN A 298 -8.95 4.03 -25.60
C ASN A 298 -8.05 4.69 -26.66
N ASP A 299 -7.15 5.55 -26.21
CA ASP A 299 -6.04 6.05 -27.01
C ASP A 299 -4.73 5.51 -26.41
N PRO A 300 -4.00 4.63 -27.12
CA PRO A 300 -2.74 4.09 -26.61
C PRO A 300 -1.66 5.15 -26.35
N MET A 301 -1.79 6.34 -26.93
CA MET A 301 -0.87 7.45 -26.74
C MET A 301 -1.31 8.39 -25.61
N SER A 302 -2.50 8.19 -25.06
CA SER A 302 -2.96 8.98 -23.92
C SER A 302 -2.26 8.53 -22.64
N ASP A 303 -1.92 9.50 -21.80
CA ASP A 303 -1.42 9.29 -20.44
C ASP A 303 -2.56 9.00 -19.45
N GLN A 304 -3.79 8.80 -19.93
CA GLN A 304 -4.98 8.59 -19.11
C GLN A 304 -5.74 7.34 -19.54
N LEU A 305 -6.19 6.55 -18.57
CA LEU A 305 -7.14 5.44 -18.76
C LEU A 305 -8.59 5.91 -18.91
N ALA A 306 -8.94 7.07 -18.36
CA ALA A 306 -10.30 7.59 -18.31
C ALA A 306 -10.34 9.12 -18.22
N GLU A 307 -11.48 9.72 -18.57
CA GLU A 307 -11.70 11.16 -18.41
C GLU A 307 -11.80 11.57 -16.94
N ARG A 308 -12.30 10.67 -16.07
CA ARG A 308 -12.45 10.92 -14.64
C ARG A 308 -12.24 9.68 -13.81
N TYR A 309 -11.60 9.86 -12.66
CA TYR A 309 -11.30 8.83 -11.68
C TYR A 309 -12.03 9.10 -10.37
N GLN A 310 -12.56 8.05 -9.76
CA GLN A 310 -13.20 8.13 -8.44
C GLN A 310 -12.80 6.95 -7.56
N VAL A 311 -12.46 7.20 -6.31
CA VAL A 311 -12.23 6.14 -5.34
C VAL A 311 -13.54 5.87 -4.60
N ARG A 312 -13.92 4.59 -4.54
CA ARG A 312 -15.09 4.14 -3.79
C ARG A 312 -14.65 3.10 -2.79
N VAL A 313 -14.99 3.37 -1.53
CA VAL A 313 -14.93 2.41 -0.44
C VAL A 313 -16.36 2.01 -0.12
N ALA A 314 -16.68 0.74 -0.30
CA ALA A 314 -18.00 0.20 -0.06
C ALA A 314 -17.97 -0.71 1.16
N GLY A 315 -19.00 -0.64 1.99
CA GLY A 315 -19.09 -1.44 3.20
C GLY A 315 -20.43 -1.32 3.91
N LYS A 316 -20.62 -2.14 4.93
CA LYS A 316 -21.79 -2.07 5.81
C LYS A 316 -21.52 -1.13 6.96
N VAL A 317 -22.49 -0.28 7.26
CA VAL A 317 -22.36 0.74 8.31
C VAL A 317 -23.14 0.36 9.54
N TYR A 318 -22.50 0.58 10.68
CA TYR A 318 -23.01 0.33 12.01
C TYR A 318 -22.90 1.61 12.83
N THR A 319 -23.83 1.81 13.75
CA THR A 319 -23.91 3.04 14.53
C THR A 319 -24.16 2.75 16.00
N ASN A 320 -23.66 3.61 16.88
CA ASN A 320 -24.03 3.62 18.29
C ASN A 320 -25.27 4.50 18.58
N ALA A 321 -25.80 5.20 17.58
CA ALA A 321 -26.98 6.05 17.71
C ALA A 321 -28.26 5.33 17.24
N PRO A 322 -29.19 4.95 18.14
CA PRO A 322 -30.40 4.23 17.77
C PRO A 322 -31.25 4.99 16.75
N GLN A 323 -31.28 6.32 16.81
CA GLN A 323 -32.08 7.16 15.92
C GLN A 323 -31.65 7.02 14.44
N ARG A 324 -30.35 6.80 14.19
CA ARG A 324 -29.80 6.62 12.84
C ARG A 324 -30.15 5.26 12.26
N ALA A 325 -30.29 4.23 13.10
CA ALA A 325 -30.73 2.91 12.66
C ALA A 325 -32.15 2.94 12.05
N SER A 326 -33.00 3.85 12.50
CA SER A 326 -34.36 4.04 11.98
C SER A 326 -34.44 4.81 10.66
N ALA A 327 -33.39 5.52 10.25
CA ALA A 327 -33.42 6.38 9.06
C ALA A 327 -33.64 5.61 7.73
N GLY A 328 -33.52 4.27 7.75
CA GLY A 328 -33.90 3.39 6.63
C GLY A 328 -35.39 2.96 6.61
N THR A 329 -36.21 3.47 7.52
CA THR A 329 -37.62 3.09 7.70
C THR A 329 -38.48 4.30 8.08
N HIS A 330 -39.50 4.61 7.28
CA HIS A 330 -40.60 5.52 7.67
C HIS A 330 -41.52 4.90 8.75
N GLY A 331 -40.97 4.23 9.76
CA GLY A 331 -41.71 3.38 10.70
C GLY A 331 -41.46 3.72 12.16
N THR A 332 -42.54 3.76 12.94
CA THR A 332 -42.65 4.15 14.37
C THR A 332 -42.06 3.14 15.37
N SER A 333 -41.32 2.12 14.93
CA SER A 333 -40.76 1.09 15.83
C SER A 333 -39.33 1.44 16.23
N GLN A 334 -39.03 1.35 17.53
CA GLN A 334 -37.66 1.51 18.03
C GLN A 334 -36.74 0.41 17.43
N PRO A 335 -35.55 0.77 16.94
CA PRO A 335 -34.64 -0.20 16.35
C PRO A 335 -34.06 -1.10 17.43
N LEU A 336 -33.95 -2.40 17.12
CA LEU A 336 -33.37 -3.38 18.03
C LEU A 336 -31.85 -3.39 17.90
N PRO A 337 -31.11 -3.40 19.01
CA PRO A 337 -29.66 -3.51 18.98
C PRO A 337 -29.23 -4.90 18.49
N MET A 338 -28.05 -4.97 17.90
CA MET A 338 -27.41 -6.22 17.53
C MET A 338 -27.09 -7.06 18.77
N LYS A 339 -27.19 -8.38 18.63
CA LYS A 339 -26.74 -9.32 19.66
C LYS A 339 -25.23 -9.33 19.74
N HIS A 340 -24.69 -9.71 20.89
CA HIS A 340 -23.25 -9.81 21.11
C HIS A 340 -22.55 -10.69 20.07
N GLU A 341 -23.10 -11.85 19.75
CA GLU A 341 -22.57 -12.76 18.72
C GLU A 341 -22.50 -12.10 17.33
N GLU A 342 -23.50 -11.28 16.98
CA GLU A 342 -23.51 -10.55 15.70
C GLU A 342 -22.43 -9.46 15.67
N VAL A 343 -22.15 -8.82 16.81
CA VAL A 343 -21.08 -7.81 16.92
C VAL A 343 -19.71 -8.46 16.73
N ILE A 344 -19.49 -9.62 17.36
CA ILE A 344 -18.23 -10.37 17.21
C ILE A 344 -18.02 -10.79 15.75
N ASP A 345 -19.05 -11.34 15.12
CA ASP A 345 -18.97 -11.81 13.72
C ASP A 345 -18.67 -10.66 12.74
N VAL A 346 -19.33 -9.50 12.93
CA VAL A 346 -19.18 -8.34 12.06
C VAL A 346 -17.80 -7.68 12.18
N PHE A 347 -17.34 -7.41 13.40
CA PHE A 347 -16.08 -6.69 13.62
C PHE A 347 -14.88 -7.62 13.76
N GLN A 348 -15.11 -8.94 13.72
CA GLN A 348 -14.09 -9.98 13.98
C GLN A 348 -13.32 -9.75 15.29
N SER A 349 -13.99 -9.13 16.27
CA SER A 349 -13.38 -8.69 17.53
C SER A 349 -14.35 -8.85 18.70
N ILE A 350 -13.86 -9.47 19.78
CA ILE A 350 -14.65 -9.74 21.00
C ILE A 350 -14.92 -8.43 21.77
N GLY A 351 -14.02 -7.45 21.66
CA GLY A 351 -14.05 -6.23 22.47
C GLY A 351 -15.06 -5.18 22.00
N MET A 352 -15.54 -5.23 20.77
CA MET A 352 -16.30 -4.11 20.16
C MET A 352 -17.63 -3.79 20.84
N GLY A 353 -18.19 -4.70 21.64
CA GLY A 353 -19.33 -4.41 22.51
C GLY A 353 -19.04 -3.33 23.58
N GLY A 354 -17.76 -3.04 23.87
CA GLY A 354 -17.36 -1.99 24.82
C GLY A 354 -17.72 -0.57 24.40
N TYR A 355 -17.99 -0.32 23.10
CA TYR A 355 -18.56 0.96 22.63
C TYR A 355 -20.03 1.14 22.98
N GLY A 356 -20.71 0.09 23.45
CA GLY A 356 -22.14 0.08 23.74
C GLY A 356 -22.95 -0.70 22.71
N SER A 357 -24.23 -0.34 22.58
CA SER A 357 -25.13 -1.03 21.65
C SER A 357 -24.83 -0.63 20.22
N TRP A 358 -24.72 -1.63 19.34
CA TRP A 358 -24.55 -1.45 17.91
C TRP A 358 -25.87 -1.65 17.17
N TYR A 359 -26.09 -0.86 16.14
CA TYR A 359 -27.25 -0.96 15.26
C TYR A 359 -26.80 -0.94 13.80
N ARG A 360 -27.50 -1.69 12.95
CA ARG A 360 -27.28 -1.68 11.50
C ARG A 360 -27.90 -0.41 10.92
N VAL A 361 -27.15 0.32 10.11
CA VAL A 361 -27.69 1.40 9.29
C VAL A 361 -28.16 0.81 7.95
N TRP A 362 -29.18 1.41 7.33
CA TRP A 362 -29.75 0.98 6.03
C TRP A 362 -30.12 -0.51 5.95
N LYS A 363 -30.60 -1.11 7.04
CA LYS A 363 -30.96 -2.54 7.12
C LYS A 363 -29.79 -3.48 6.77
N GLY A 364 -28.55 -3.02 6.93
CA GLY A 364 -27.34 -3.77 6.58
C GLY A 364 -27.02 -3.80 5.08
N ALA A 365 -27.60 -2.89 4.30
CA ALA A 365 -27.18 -2.66 2.92
C ALA A 365 -25.75 -2.10 2.89
N THR A 366 -25.01 -2.47 1.85
CA THR A 366 -23.70 -1.89 1.55
C THR A 366 -23.91 -0.45 1.07
N VAL A 367 -23.07 0.46 1.56
CA VAL A 367 -23.05 1.88 1.20
C VAL A 367 -21.66 2.24 0.71
N GLU A 368 -21.60 3.22 -0.19
CA GLU A 368 -20.36 3.69 -0.80
C GLU A 368 -20.01 5.09 -0.32
N VAL A 369 -18.75 5.28 0.03
CA VAL A 369 -18.19 6.56 0.47
C VAL A 369 -16.92 6.90 -0.32
N SER A 370 -16.62 8.20 -0.40
CA SER A 370 -15.30 8.67 -0.82
C SER A 370 -14.25 8.40 0.26
N GLN A 371 -12.98 8.38 -0.13
CA GLN A 371 -11.83 8.38 0.78
C GLN A 371 -11.88 9.54 1.79
N ASN A 372 -12.50 10.67 1.40
CA ASN A 372 -12.57 11.84 2.26
C ASN A 372 -13.56 11.69 3.42
N MET A 373 -14.53 10.78 3.35
CA MET A 373 -15.44 10.50 4.47
C MET A 373 -14.80 9.70 5.60
N ILE A 374 -13.71 8.99 5.30
CA ILE A 374 -13.05 8.13 6.28
C ILE A 374 -12.15 9.01 7.16
N ILE A 375 -12.29 8.88 8.48
CA ILE A 375 -11.44 9.56 9.46
C ILE A 375 -10.17 8.74 9.70
N GLY A 376 -10.35 7.44 9.92
CA GLY A 376 -9.28 6.47 10.19
C GLY A 376 -9.86 5.14 10.69
N ARG A 377 -8.98 4.21 11.05
CA ARG A 377 -9.36 2.92 11.63
C ARG A 377 -10.16 3.10 12.94
N CYS A 378 -11.07 2.17 13.22
CA CYS A 378 -11.79 2.08 14.48
C CYS A 378 -11.05 1.09 15.38
N TYR A 379 -10.40 1.58 16.43
CA TYR A 379 -9.69 0.71 17.36
C TYR A 379 -10.65 -0.01 18.30
N GLU A 380 -10.17 -1.04 18.98
CA GLU A 380 -10.91 -1.73 20.03
C GLU A 380 -11.14 -0.77 21.23
N PRO A 381 -12.28 -0.86 21.95
CA PRO A 381 -12.60 0.05 23.05
C PRO A 381 -11.52 0.17 24.12
N ASP A 382 -10.89 -0.94 24.47
CA ASP A 382 -9.84 -0.95 25.49
C ASP A 382 -8.59 -0.21 25.00
N ALA A 383 -8.26 -0.30 23.71
CA ALA A 383 -7.18 0.47 23.11
C ALA A 383 -7.50 1.97 23.10
N MET A 384 -8.75 2.35 22.79
CA MET A 384 -9.18 3.75 22.88
C MET A 384 -9.08 4.30 24.31
N ASN A 385 -9.49 3.53 25.32
CA ASN A 385 -9.36 3.95 26.72
C ASN A 385 -7.90 4.11 27.13
N LEU A 386 -7.02 3.21 26.70
CA LEU A 386 -5.59 3.29 27.02
C LEU A 386 -4.88 4.45 26.31
N LEU A 387 -5.21 4.70 25.04
CA LEU A 387 -4.60 5.77 24.25
C LEU A 387 -5.13 7.16 24.59
N PHE A 388 -6.43 7.26 24.87
CA PHE A 388 -7.15 8.53 24.89
C PHE A 388 -8.00 8.76 26.14
N GLY A 389 -8.05 7.81 27.08
CA GLY A 389 -8.86 7.90 28.29
C GLY A 389 -10.38 7.92 28.03
N SER A 390 -10.84 7.61 26.82
CA SER A 390 -12.26 7.63 26.46
C SER A 390 -12.55 6.82 25.19
N CYS A 391 -13.70 6.15 25.15
CA CYS A 391 -14.23 5.44 23.98
C CYS A 391 -14.96 6.34 22.97
N SER A 392 -14.82 7.67 23.04
CA SER A 392 -15.41 8.55 22.02
C SER A 392 -14.75 8.30 20.66
N LEU A 393 -15.54 7.94 19.65
CA LEU A 393 -15.05 7.66 18.29
C LEU A 393 -14.54 8.92 17.57
N GLY A 394 -14.82 10.12 18.08
CA GLY A 394 -14.52 11.38 17.40
C GLY A 394 -13.34 12.17 17.96
N GLN A 395 -12.53 11.61 18.85
CA GLN A 395 -11.49 12.37 19.57
C GLN A 395 -10.47 13.06 18.66
N ASP A 396 -10.13 12.44 17.53
CA ASP A 396 -9.13 12.90 16.56
C ASP A 396 -9.75 13.60 15.33
N LEU A 397 -11.08 13.76 15.27
CA LEU A 397 -11.77 14.34 14.12
C LEU A 397 -11.25 15.75 13.78
N SER A 398 -11.10 16.61 14.78
CA SER A 398 -10.55 17.97 14.62
C SER A 398 -9.15 17.93 14.00
N GLY A 399 -8.28 17.07 14.53
CA GLY A 399 -6.91 16.91 14.04
C GLY A 399 -6.88 16.47 12.58
N VAL A 400 -7.67 15.43 12.23
CA VAL A 400 -7.76 14.93 10.86
C VAL A 400 -8.26 16.01 9.88
N ILE A 401 -9.31 16.76 10.24
CA ILE A 401 -9.83 17.85 9.40
C ILE A 401 -8.77 18.94 9.20
N LYS A 402 -8.16 19.42 10.28
CA LYS A 402 -7.13 20.48 10.23
C LYS A 402 -5.91 20.05 9.42
N ALA A 403 -5.45 18.80 9.58
CA ALA A 403 -4.29 18.32 8.85
C ALA A 403 -4.58 18.15 7.35
N ARG A 404 -5.78 17.69 6.98
CA ARG A 404 -6.21 17.64 5.57
C ARG A 404 -6.36 19.04 4.97
N GLU A 405 -6.92 19.99 5.70
CA GLU A 405 -6.98 21.39 5.29
C GLU A 405 -5.60 22.03 5.13
N TYR A 406 -4.66 21.70 6.01
CA TYR A 406 -3.27 22.14 5.90
C TYR A 406 -2.62 21.55 4.65
N SER A 407 -2.74 20.22 4.45
CA SER A 407 -2.24 19.52 3.27
C SER A 407 -2.74 20.15 1.97
N ARG A 408 -4.04 20.43 1.85
CA ARG A 408 -4.64 21.11 0.66
C ARG A 408 -4.05 22.49 0.35
N LYS A 409 -3.48 23.17 1.34
CA LYS A 409 -2.90 24.51 1.18
C LYS A 409 -1.40 24.48 0.88
N VAL A 410 -0.71 23.41 1.28
CA VAL A 410 0.75 23.39 1.38
C VAL A 410 1.37 22.30 0.51
N ASP A 411 0.66 21.23 0.18
CA ASP A 411 1.18 20.16 -0.67
C ASP A 411 1.13 20.57 -2.15
N GLU A 412 2.27 21.03 -2.68
CA GLU A 412 2.42 21.44 -4.09
C GLU A 412 2.14 20.33 -5.09
N ARG A 413 2.08 19.07 -4.66
CA ARG A 413 1.76 17.92 -5.52
C ARG A 413 0.26 17.79 -5.77
N ILE A 414 -0.59 18.44 -4.96
CA ILE A 414 -2.05 18.48 -5.18
C ILE A 414 -2.34 19.44 -6.34
N PRO A 415 -2.94 18.98 -7.45
CA PRO A 415 -3.16 19.86 -8.60
C PRO A 415 -4.25 20.91 -8.36
N GLU A 416 -4.17 22.00 -9.12
CA GLU A 416 -5.11 23.11 -8.98
C GLU A 416 -6.57 22.65 -9.15
N GLY A 417 -7.43 23.05 -8.23
CA GLY A 417 -8.85 22.68 -8.21
C GLY A 417 -9.14 21.26 -7.67
N LYS A 418 -8.14 20.54 -7.16
CA LYS A 418 -8.30 19.23 -6.53
C LYS A 418 -8.06 19.31 -5.02
N ASP A 419 -8.67 18.39 -4.29
CA ASP A 419 -8.54 18.30 -2.83
C ASP A 419 -7.55 17.22 -2.36
N TRP A 420 -7.11 16.35 -3.28
CA TRP A 420 -6.32 15.16 -2.96
C TRP A 420 -5.17 14.95 -3.96
N PHE A 421 -4.02 14.55 -3.43
CA PHE A 421 -2.93 13.97 -4.21
C PHE A 421 -3.14 12.46 -4.35
N TRP A 422 -3.16 11.96 -5.57
CA TRP A 422 -3.21 10.53 -5.84
C TRP A 422 -1.83 10.07 -6.27
N GLY A 423 -1.21 9.18 -5.47
CA GLY A 423 -0.01 8.46 -5.86
C GLY A 423 -0.33 7.05 -6.33
N ASP A 424 0.42 6.57 -7.30
CA ASP A 424 0.35 5.18 -7.80
C ASP A 424 0.74 4.19 -6.70
N PHE A 425 1.71 4.58 -5.86
CA PHE A 425 2.27 3.79 -4.76
C PHE A 425 2.46 4.60 -3.49
N ARG A 426 2.62 3.89 -2.37
CA ARG A 426 2.79 4.52 -1.06
C ARG A 426 4.03 5.42 -1.00
N THR A 427 5.17 4.95 -1.50
CA THR A 427 6.43 5.71 -1.50
C THR A 427 6.31 7.07 -2.20
N GLN A 428 5.51 7.14 -3.27
CA GLN A 428 5.20 8.40 -3.96
C GLN A 428 4.35 9.34 -3.12
N THR A 429 3.30 8.84 -2.44
CA THR A 429 2.50 9.67 -1.52
C THR A 429 3.32 10.22 -0.35
N LEU A 430 4.30 9.44 0.12
CA LEU A 430 5.23 9.85 1.16
C LEU A 430 6.36 10.76 0.65
N ALA A 431 6.62 10.78 -0.66
CA ALA A 431 7.76 11.46 -1.29
C ALA A 431 9.10 11.16 -0.59
N ILE A 432 9.43 9.87 -0.49
CA ILE A 432 10.66 9.37 0.11
C ILE A 432 11.54 8.65 -0.90
N ASP A 433 12.85 8.79 -0.71
CA ASP A 433 13.86 8.17 -1.59
C ASP A 433 14.39 6.88 -0.97
N THR A 434 14.26 6.74 0.35
CA THR A 434 14.70 5.56 1.10
C THR A 434 13.63 5.10 2.08
N LEU A 435 13.57 3.79 2.29
CA LEU A 435 12.82 3.16 3.37
C LEU A 435 13.61 1.94 3.84
N ASN A 436 13.71 1.75 5.14
CA ASN A 436 14.51 0.68 5.71
C ASN A 436 16.00 0.74 5.33
N GLY A 437 16.52 1.93 4.98
CA GLY A 437 17.91 2.11 4.55
C GLY A 437 18.21 1.46 3.18
N GLN A 438 17.17 1.24 2.38
CA GLN A 438 17.26 0.86 0.97
C GLN A 438 16.61 1.97 0.15
N ASP A 439 17.15 2.24 -1.02
CA ASP A 439 16.56 3.18 -1.97
C ASP A 439 15.27 2.60 -2.56
N VAL A 440 14.24 3.44 -2.67
CA VAL A 440 12.88 3.03 -3.02
C VAL A 440 12.33 3.80 -4.23
N GLY A 441 11.37 3.18 -4.91
CA GLY A 441 10.75 3.75 -6.11
C GLY A 441 11.79 4.05 -7.19
N TYR A 442 11.71 5.26 -7.75
CA TYR A 442 12.57 5.73 -8.83
C TYR A 442 14.06 5.81 -8.46
N TYR A 443 14.38 5.95 -7.17
CA TYR A 443 15.75 6.17 -6.70
C TYR A 443 16.51 4.86 -6.47
N SER A 444 15.90 3.70 -6.72
CA SER A 444 16.54 2.42 -6.45
C SER A 444 17.62 2.07 -7.49
N ASP A 445 18.89 2.18 -7.10
CA ASP A 445 20.04 1.76 -7.91
C ASP A 445 20.02 0.26 -8.29
N ALA A 446 19.22 -0.54 -7.58
CA ALA A 446 19.02 -1.96 -7.87
C ALA A 446 18.15 -2.21 -9.12
N ARG A 447 17.50 -1.17 -9.65
CA ARG A 447 16.48 -1.25 -10.71
C ARG A 447 17.11 -1.31 -12.11
N ASP A 448 17.73 -2.44 -12.44
CA ASP A 448 18.17 -2.74 -13.82
C ASP A 448 17.04 -3.49 -14.56
N ILE A 449 16.16 -2.71 -15.20
CA ILE A 449 14.97 -3.20 -15.91
C ILE A 449 15.34 -4.25 -16.98
N LYS A 450 16.45 -4.04 -17.72
CA LYS A 450 16.90 -4.98 -18.75
C LYS A 450 17.33 -6.31 -18.13
N MET A 451 18.07 -6.26 -17.03
CA MET A 451 18.46 -7.45 -16.26
C MET A 451 17.24 -8.16 -15.68
N TRP A 452 16.26 -7.44 -15.13
CA TRP A 452 15.05 -8.02 -14.55
C TRP A 452 14.21 -8.74 -15.59
N ARG A 453 13.95 -8.14 -16.75
CA ARG A 453 13.24 -8.80 -17.85
C ARG A 453 13.98 -10.06 -18.31
N ALA A 454 15.31 -10.01 -18.40
CA ALA A 454 16.11 -11.17 -18.74
C ALA A 454 15.99 -12.29 -17.68
N ASN A 455 16.02 -11.94 -16.39
CA ASN A 455 15.80 -12.89 -15.29
C ASN A 455 14.41 -13.52 -15.34
N LEU A 456 13.35 -12.75 -15.62
CA LEU A 456 11.99 -13.29 -15.79
C LEU A 456 11.92 -14.30 -16.93
N ARG A 457 12.52 -13.99 -18.09
CA ARG A 457 12.57 -14.93 -19.22
C ARG A 457 13.33 -16.21 -18.88
N ILE A 458 14.37 -16.12 -18.05
CA ILE A 458 15.11 -17.30 -17.56
C ILE A 458 14.22 -18.15 -16.66
N LEU A 459 13.52 -17.52 -15.69
CA LEU A 459 12.59 -18.19 -14.80
C LEU A 459 11.44 -18.87 -15.56
N ASP A 460 10.96 -18.22 -16.62
CA ASP A 460 9.90 -18.75 -17.50
C ASP A 460 10.40 -19.82 -18.49
N GLY A 461 11.70 -20.08 -18.56
CA GLY A 461 12.30 -21.01 -19.53
C GLY A 461 12.20 -20.54 -20.99
N THR A 462 12.02 -19.24 -21.22
CA THR A 462 11.88 -18.62 -22.55
C THR A 462 13.10 -17.82 -22.98
N ALA A 463 14.13 -17.73 -22.11
CA ALA A 463 15.33 -16.95 -22.34
C ALA A 463 16.14 -17.38 -23.56
N ASP A 464 16.69 -16.39 -24.26
CA ASP A 464 17.68 -16.57 -25.31
C ASP A 464 19.13 -16.32 -24.82
N SER A 465 20.10 -16.35 -25.74
CA SER A 465 21.51 -16.13 -25.41
C SER A 465 21.87 -14.68 -25.08
N ALA A 466 21.05 -13.71 -25.47
CA ALA A 466 21.19 -12.32 -25.04
C ALA A 466 20.66 -12.16 -23.61
N ASP A 467 19.51 -12.76 -23.29
CA ASP A 467 18.94 -12.75 -21.94
C ASP A 467 19.92 -13.34 -20.92
N LEU A 468 20.55 -14.49 -21.21
CA LEU A 468 21.55 -15.09 -20.32
C LEU A 468 22.77 -14.19 -20.04
N ARG A 469 23.11 -13.28 -20.97
CA ARG A 469 24.19 -12.29 -20.78
C ARG A 469 23.69 -11.09 -19.96
N MET A 470 22.49 -10.62 -20.26
CA MET A 470 21.87 -9.46 -19.60
C MET A 470 21.44 -9.75 -18.15
N ALA A 471 21.11 -11.00 -17.82
CA ALA A 471 20.67 -11.42 -16.50
C ALA A 471 21.72 -11.28 -15.38
N LYS A 472 22.99 -10.97 -15.73
CA LYS A 472 24.12 -10.75 -14.80
C LYS A 472 24.15 -11.78 -13.64
N LEU A 473 23.84 -13.05 -13.93
CA LEU A 473 23.72 -14.11 -12.93
C LEU A 473 24.99 -14.20 -12.05
N PRO A 474 24.89 -14.48 -10.74
CA PRO A 474 26.01 -14.41 -9.79
C PRO A 474 27.26 -15.27 -10.12
N GLY A 475 27.19 -16.16 -11.11
CA GLY A 475 28.35 -16.90 -11.64
C GLY A 475 29.14 -16.18 -12.75
N ASN A 476 28.61 -15.10 -13.32
CA ASN A 476 29.17 -14.39 -14.48
C ASN A 476 29.79 -13.03 -14.15
N VAL A 477 29.56 -12.50 -12.95
CA VAL A 477 30.17 -11.24 -12.50
C VAL A 477 31.51 -11.57 -11.81
N GLY A 478 32.61 -11.48 -12.56
CA GLY A 478 33.95 -11.38 -11.96
C GLY A 478 34.84 -12.63 -11.92
N ARG A 479 34.57 -13.71 -12.68
CA ARG A 479 35.58 -14.77 -12.91
C ARG A 479 35.82 -15.01 -14.39
N PRO A 480 37.06 -14.88 -14.90
CA PRO A 480 37.36 -15.25 -16.28
C PRO A 480 36.91 -16.70 -16.49
N SER A 481 36.11 -16.93 -17.54
CA SER A 481 35.70 -18.26 -17.96
C SER A 481 36.93 -19.05 -18.45
N THR A 482 37.67 -19.67 -17.53
CA THR A 482 38.54 -20.78 -17.86
C THR A 482 37.74 -22.05 -17.77
N LYS A 483 37.44 -22.62 -18.95
CA LYS A 483 37.11 -24.03 -19.09
C LYS A 483 38.16 -24.85 -18.34
N ALA A 484 37.79 -25.43 -17.22
CA ALA A 484 38.48 -26.58 -16.65
C ALA A 484 37.46 -27.41 -15.84
N ARG A 485 37.18 -28.62 -16.32
CA ARG A 485 36.61 -29.68 -15.50
C ARG A 485 37.55 -29.93 -14.33
N SER A 486 37.07 -29.87 -13.10
CA SER A 486 37.70 -30.61 -11.99
C SER A 486 36.65 -31.13 -11.01
N ASN A 487 36.76 -32.42 -10.75
CA ASN A 487 36.03 -33.13 -9.70
C ASN A 487 36.54 -32.65 -8.34
N PHE A 488 35.64 -32.21 -7.47
CA PHE A 488 35.92 -32.08 -6.05
C PHE A 488 34.67 -32.45 -5.23
N SER A 489 34.28 -33.72 -5.37
CA SER A 489 33.67 -34.46 -4.27
C SER A 489 34.75 -34.63 -3.18
N GLU A 490 34.41 -34.32 -1.93
CA GLU A 490 35.25 -34.33 -0.73
C GLU A 490 36.08 -33.06 -0.48
N ILE A 491 35.44 -32.03 0.12
CA ILE A 491 35.85 -31.50 1.43
C ILE A 491 34.55 -31.18 2.16
N GLY A 492 34.14 -32.11 3.01
CA GLY A 492 33.17 -31.84 4.05
C GLY A 492 33.87 -31.19 5.24
N LYS A 493 33.12 -30.34 5.94
CA LYS A 493 33.41 -29.78 7.27
C LYS A 493 34.48 -28.68 7.29
N LEU A 494 34.01 -27.44 7.18
CA LEU A 494 34.21 -26.34 8.15
C LEU A 494 33.82 -25.01 7.48
N SER A 495 32.61 -24.54 7.78
CA SER A 495 32.22 -23.11 7.89
C SER A 495 30.72 -23.07 8.14
N ARG A 496 30.35 -23.31 9.40
CA ARG A 496 29.02 -23.10 9.94
C ARG A 496 29.08 -21.76 10.66
N LEU A 497 28.88 -20.67 9.92
CA LEU A 497 28.54 -19.33 10.39
C LEU A 497 28.32 -18.47 9.13
N VAL A 498 27.21 -17.73 9.08
CA VAL A 498 26.61 -17.02 7.92
C VAL A 498 25.58 -17.85 7.15
N SER A 499 24.45 -18.16 7.80
CA SER A 499 23.15 -18.52 7.15
C SER A 499 21.98 -18.44 8.14
N THR A 500 21.99 -17.44 9.03
CA THR A 500 20.84 -17.07 9.86
C THR A 500 20.85 -15.55 9.94
N GLY A 501 20.04 -14.92 9.10
CA GLY A 501 20.05 -13.46 8.90
C GLY A 501 19.39 -13.00 7.60
N LEU A 502 18.96 -13.92 6.73
CA LEU A 502 18.03 -13.66 5.64
C LEU A 502 16.69 -14.28 6.02
N GLY A 503 16.03 -13.64 6.99
CA GLY A 503 14.70 -13.97 7.48
C GLY A 503 13.85 -12.73 7.73
N ALA A 504 14.32 -11.54 7.36
CA ALA A 504 13.42 -10.43 7.11
C ALA A 504 12.87 -10.66 5.70
N ALA A 505 11.62 -11.09 5.60
CA ALA A 505 10.84 -10.82 4.41
C ALA A 505 10.96 -9.31 4.18
N GLY A 506 11.74 -8.93 3.17
CA GLY A 506 11.90 -7.54 2.80
C GLY A 506 10.51 -7.02 2.49
N VAL A 507 10.12 -5.94 3.16
CA VAL A 507 8.98 -5.12 2.71
C VAL A 507 9.44 -4.50 1.40
N SER A 508 9.29 -5.25 0.31
CA SER A 508 9.48 -4.78 -1.05
C SER A 508 8.32 -3.85 -1.41
N ASN A 509 8.65 -2.78 -2.13
CA ASN A 509 7.72 -1.71 -2.45
C ASN A 509 6.88 -2.09 -3.67
N PRO A 510 5.55 -2.11 -3.56
CA PRO A 510 4.70 -2.38 -4.71
C PRO A 510 4.85 -1.25 -5.72
N VAL A 511 5.46 -1.57 -6.86
CA VAL A 511 5.40 -0.79 -8.09
C VAL A 511 4.63 -1.64 -9.10
N SER A 512 3.46 -1.15 -9.50
CA SER A 512 2.53 -1.72 -10.49
C SER A 512 2.38 -0.66 -11.58
N SER A 513 2.87 -1.00 -12.78
CA SER A 513 2.87 -0.25 -14.05
C SER A 513 2.63 1.27 -13.98
N GLU A 514 3.69 2.05 -14.20
CA GLU A 514 3.66 3.50 -14.34
C GLU A 514 2.91 3.96 -15.62
N GLU A 515 2.08 4.99 -15.51
CA GLU A 515 1.65 5.81 -16.64
C GLU A 515 2.59 7.03 -16.76
N GLY A 516 3.41 7.08 -17.81
CA GLY A 516 4.35 8.17 -18.06
C GLY A 516 4.50 8.47 -19.56
N PRO A 517 5.06 9.65 -19.92
CA PRO A 517 4.93 10.20 -21.27
C PRO A 517 5.75 9.43 -22.31
N ASN A 518 5.17 9.25 -23.49
CA ASN A 518 5.84 8.66 -24.66
C ASN A 518 6.91 9.61 -25.23
N LEU A 519 8.15 9.12 -25.35
CA LEU A 519 9.19 9.75 -26.18
C LEU A 519 9.34 9.01 -27.53
N PRO A 520 9.62 9.72 -28.63
CA PRO A 520 9.78 9.10 -29.94
C PRO A 520 11.11 8.34 -30.07
N ASP A 521 11.06 7.18 -30.73
CA ASP A 521 12.22 6.34 -31.09
C ASP A 521 13.23 7.11 -31.96
N GLU A 522 14.48 7.23 -31.53
CA GLU A 522 15.64 7.44 -32.40
C GLU A 522 16.78 6.49 -31.95
N GLU A 523 17.21 5.63 -32.88
CA GLU A 523 18.46 4.86 -32.81
C GLU A 523 19.65 5.84 -32.90
N ASP A 524 20.54 5.90 -31.90
CA ASP A 524 21.96 5.57 -32.06
C ASP A 524 22.78 5.78 -30.78
N THR A 525 23.90 5.07 -30.74
CA THR A 525 24.85 4.92 -29.63
C THR A 525 25.55 6.19 -29.15
N SER A 526 25.37 6.56 -27.87
CA SER A 526 26.45 7.03 -26.99
C SER A 526 26.01 6.98 -25.52
N GLU A 527 26.84 6.42 -24.65
CA GLU A 527 26.68 6.49 -23.20
C GLU A 527 26.66 7.97 -22.76
N SER A 528 25.49 8.46 -22.38
CA SER A 528 25.35 9.63 -21.51
C SER A 528 24.48 9.25 -20.33
N ASP A 529 24.97 9.53 -19.12
CA ASP A 529 24.23 9.45 -17.87
C ASP A 529 23.03 10.39 -17.95
N GLU A 530 21.93 9.91 -18.50
CA GLU A 530 20.65 10.64 -18.49
C GLU A 530 20.05 10.49 -17.11
N VAL A 531 20.17 11.56 -16.34
CA VAL A 531 19.49 11.77 -15.06
C VAL A 531 17.98 11.70 -15.31
N PHE A 532 17.36 10.61 -14.90
CA PHE A 532 15.90 10.40 -14.94
C PHE A 532 15.20 11.29 -13.91
N THR A 533 15.13 12.60 -14.19
CA THR A 533 14.24 13.51 -13.48
C THR A 533 12.99 13.74 -14.33
N LEU A 534 11.98 12.87 -14.17
CA LEU A 534 10.63 13.22 -14.57
C LEU A 534 10.20 14.48 -13.79
N ALA A 535 9.74 15.50 -14.49
CA ALA A 535 9.20 16.69 -13.85
C ALA A 535 7.89 16.31 -13.15
N MET A 536 7.83 16.47 -11.82
CA MET A 536 6.66 16.20 -10.95
C MET A 536 5.35 16.86 -11.41
N ASN A 537 5.43 17.84 -12.33
CA ASN A 537 4.29 18.52 -12.95
C ASN A 537 3.56 17.68 -14.02
N GLN A 538 4.01 16.45 -14.28
CA GLN A 538 3.46 15.55 -15.31
C GLN A 538 2.61 14.40 -14.73
N LEU A 539 2.34 14.40 -13.43
CA LEU A 539 1.56 13.34 -12.77
C LEU A 539 0.03 13.58 -12.91
N PRO A 540 -0.78 12.54 -13.21
CA PRO A 540 -2.24 12.64 -13.29
C PRO A 540 -2.85 13.15 -11.99
N GLY A 541 -3.67 14.19 -12.09
CA GLY A 541 -4.10 14.97 -10.94
C GLY A 541 -5.50 14.66 -10.42
N GLY A 542 -5.57 14.16 -9.18
CA GLY A 542 -6.67 14.32 -8.21
C GLY A 542 -8.09 13.84 -8.60
N THR A 543 -8.82 13.28 -7.64
CA THR A 543 -10.21 12.83 -7.85
C THR A 543 -11.17 14.04 -7.90
N ASP A 544 -12.05 14.11 -8.90
CA ASP A 544 -13.14 15.12 -9.02
C ASP A 544 -14.31 14.78 -8.09
N GLU A 545 -14.09 14.78 -6.77
CA GLU A 545 -15.07 14.27 -5.82
C GLU A 545 -15.71 15.33 -4.93
N SER A 546 -17.03 15.19 -4.76
CA SER A 546 -17.78 15.75 -3.64
C SER A 546 -17.79 14.73 -2.50
N GLU A 547 -17.68 15.20 -1.25
CA GLU A 547 -17.34 14.34 -0.10
C GLU A 547 -18.28 13.14 0.11
N GLU A 548 -19.59 13.29 -0.13
CA GLU A 548 -20.61 12.43 0.48
C GLU A 548 -20.95 11.11 -0.25
N GLY A 549 -20.66 10.95 -1.55
CA GLY A 549 -21.05 9.72 -2.28
C GLY A 549 -22.54 9.35 -2.11
N ASP A 550 -22.83 8.07 -1.82
CA ASP A 550 -24.19 7.59 -1.48
C ASP A 550 -24.55 7.83 -0.01
N TYR A 551 -23.54 8.09 0.82
CA TYR A 551 -23.69 8.31 2.25
C TYR A 551 -24.04 9.77 2.53
N ARG A 552 -25.29 10.01 2.91
CA ARG A 552 -25.70 11.32 3.44
C ARG A 552 -25.79 11.25 4.95
N PRO A 553 -24.87 11.85 5.70
CA PRO A 553 -25.05 11.96 7.14
C PRO A 553 -26.29 12.85 7.37
N SER A 554 -27.26 12.35 8.14
CA SER A 554 -28.62 12.92 8.21
C SER A 554 -28.68 14.46 8.30
N PRO A 555 -29.51 15.13 7.47
CA PRO A 555 -30.04 16.44 7.83
C PRO A 555 -30.93 16.28 9.07
N GLU A 556 -30.88 17.24 9.99
CA GLU A 556 -31.78 17.22 11.15
C GLU A 556 -33.26 17.25 10.72
N PRO A 557 -34.17 16.69 11.54
CA PRO A 557 -35.61 16.78 11.32
C PRO A 557 -36.16 18.20 11.35
#